data_AF-A0A959F2V5-F1
#
_entry.id   AF-A0A959F2V5-F1
#
_cell.length_a   1.000
_cell.length_b   1.000
_cell.length_c   1.000
_cell.angle_alpha   90.00
_cell.angle_beta   90.00
_cell.angle_gamma   90.00
#
_symmetry.space_group_name_H-M   'P 1'
#
loop_
_entity.id
_entity.type
_entity.pdbx_description
1 polymer ?
#
loop_
_entity_poly.entity_id
_entity_poly.type
_entity_poly.pdbx_seq_one_letter_code
_entity_poly.pdbx_strand_id
1 'polypeptide(L)' 'DGGLSASVADLLKIGTALADGTLLPASALERMLSPTPIGPIAIDYGLGVKSGNYHGQPCWGHSGGYKGTG' A
#
# COMPACT_ATOMS: atom_id res chain seq x y z
N ASP A 1 14.27 7.03 -6.00
CA ASP A 1 14.14 5.79 -6.79
C ASP A 1 13.84 4.65 -5.82
N GLY A 2 12.93 3.75 -6.18
CA GLY A 2 12.56 2.58 -5.38
C GLY A 2 13.41 1.35 -5.70
N GLY A 3 14.25 1.38 -6.75
CA GLY A 3 15.24 0.33 -7.06
C GLY A 3 14.67 -1.02 -7.53
N LEU A 4 13.35 -1.17 -7.55
CA LEU A 4 12.65 -2.37 -7.99
C LEU A 4 12.06 -2.16 -9.39
N SER A 5 12.22 -3.17 -10.25
CA SER A 5 11.57 -3.26 -11.54
C SER A 5 10.69 -4.50 -11.56
N ALA A 6 9.42 -4.33 -11.88
CA ALA A 6 8.42 -5.39 -11.86
C ALA A 6 7.37 -5.15 -12.94
N SER A 7 6.74 -6.22 -13.44
CA SER A 7 5.59 -6.08 -14.33
C SER A 7 4.33 -5.71 -13.55
N VAL A 8 3.30 -5.20 -14.23
CA VAL A 8 1.98 -4.97 -13.62
C VAL A 8 1.42 -6.27 -13.01
N ALA A 9 1.64 -7.41 -13.67
CA ALA A 9 1.20 -8.70 -13.17
C ALA A 9 1.90 -9.08 -11.85
N ASP A 10 3.17 -8.72 -11.68
CA ASP A 10 3.89 -8.99 -10.43
C ASP A 10 3.40 -8.09 -9.29
N LEU A 11 3.07 -6.82 -9.58
CA LEU A 11 2.47 -5.92 -8.58
C LEU A 11 1.08 -6.41 -8.12
N LEU A 12 0.26 -6.94 -9.03
CA LEU A 12 -1.05 -7.52 -8.68
C LEU A 12 -0.94 -8.75 -7.78
N LYS A 13 0.10 -9.58 -7.97
CA LYS A 13 0.36 -10.73 -7.10
C LYS A 13 0.63 -10.29 -5.65
N ILE A 14 1.39 -9.21 -5.45
CA ILE A 14 1.64 -8.67 -4.11
C ILE A 14 0.34 -8.22 -3.46
N GLY A 15 -0.50 -7.48 -4.20
CA GLY A 15 -1.81 -7.05 -3.69
C GLY A 15 -2.69 -8.23 -3.27
N THR A 16 -2.74 -9.28 -4.10
CA THR A 16 -3.52 -10.49 -3.82
C THR A 16 -2.99 -11.24 -2.61
N ALA A 17 -1.67 -11.45 -2.53
CA ALA A 17 -1.02 -12.16 -1.43
C ALA A 17 -1.12 -11.43 -0.08
N LEU A 18 -1.21 -10.10 -0.10
CA LEU A 18 -1.52 -9.31 1.09
C LEU A 18 -2.98 -9.48 1.50
N ALA A 19 -3.92 -9.45 0.55
CA ALA A 19 -5.36 -9.53 0.80
C ALA A 19 -5.82 -10.91 1.29
N ASP A 20 -5.24 -11.99 0.79
CA ASP A 20 -5.58 -13.37 1.18
C ASP A 20 -4.79 -13.87 2.41
N GLY A 21 -3.87 -13.06 2.92
CA GLY A 21 -3.06 -13.37 4.09
C GLY A 21 -1.86 -14.27 3.82
N THR A 22 -1.55 -14.58 2.56
CA THR A 22 -0.37 -15.38 2.17
C THR A 22 0.94 -14.69 2.58
N LEU A 23 1.02 -13.36 2.43
CA LEU A 23 2.22 -12.59 2.73
C LEU A 23 2.27 -12.15 4.21
N LEU A 24 1.13 -11.79 4.80
CA LEU A 24 1.03 -11.30 6.16
C LEU A 24 -0.25 -11.82 6.84
N PRO A 25 -0.21 -12.19 8.12
CA PRO A 25 -1.44 -12.44 8.87
C PRO A 25 -2.28 -11.17 8.98
N ALA A 26 -3.59 -11.31 9.16
CA ALA A 26 -4.54 -10.19 9.22
C ALA A 26 -4.11 -9.08 10.20
N SER A 27 -3.63 -9.45 11.40
CA SER A 27 -3.17 -8.48 12.40
C SER A 27 -1.93 -7.67 11.98
N ALA A 28 -1.06 -8.25 11.15
CA ALA A 28 0.08 -7.52 10.59
C ALA A 28 -0.35 -6.61 9.44
N LEU A 29 -1.31 -7.04 8.61
CA LEU A 29 -1.91 -6.21 7.58
C LEU A 29 -2.65 -5.00 8.18
N GLU A 30 -3.43 -5.20 9.25
CA GLU A 30 -4.11 -4.10 9.97
C GLU A 30 -3.11 -3.07 10.50
N ARG A 31 -1.97 -3.52 11.05
CA ARG A 31 -0.88 -2.63 11.48
C ARG A 31 -0.21 -1.91 10.33
N MET A 32 -0.06 -2.57 9.18
CA MET A 32 0.52 -1.99 7.97
C MET A 32 -0.37 -0.90 7.36
N LEU A 33 -1.69 -1.06 7.43
CA LEU A 33 -2.68 -0.11 6.90
C LEU A 33 -3.08 1.00 7.87
N SER A 34 -2.75 0.86 9.15
CA SER A 34 -3.05 1.86 10.18
C SER A 34 -2.38 3.22 9.87
N PRO A 35 -3.15 4.34 9.84
CA PRO A 35 -2.62 5.68 9.64
C PRO A 35 -1.48 6.03 10.60
N THR A 36 -0.40 6.60 10.07
CA THR A 36 0.72 7.09 10.88
C THR A 36 0.45 8.54 11.33
N PRO A 37 0.50 8.85 12.62
CA PRO A 37 0.36 10.22 13.09
C PRO A 37 1.63 11.04 12.80
N ILE A 38 1.44 12.26 12.31
CA ILE A 38 2.47 13.29 12.17
C ILE A 38 2.05 14.48 13.02
N GLY A 39 2.56 14.54 14.25
CA GLY A 39 2.13 15.53 15.24
C GLY A 39 0.65 15.35 15.58
N PRO A 40 -0.19 16.41 15.52
CA PRO A 40 -1.62 16.30 15.81
C PRO A 40 -2.48 15.76 14.64
N ILE A 41 -1.88 15.46 13.48
CA ILE A 41 -2.60 15.07 12.26
C ILE A 41 -2.32 13.60 11.96
N ALA A 42 -3.35 12.83 11.63
CA ALA A 42 -3.20 11.52 11.01
C ALA A 42 -3.22 11.67 9.49
N ILE A 43 -2.30 11.01 8.79
CA ILE A 43 -2.30 10.95 7.32
C ILE A 43 -2.72 9.56 6.85
N ASP A 44 -3.29 9.47 5.65
CA ASP A 44 -3.74 8.22 5.02
C ASP A 44 -2.55 7.37 4.52
N TYR A 45 -1.53 7.19 5.37
CA TYR A 45 -0.29 6.49 5.08
C TYR A 45 0.16 5.69 6.31
N GLY A 46 0.25 4.38 6.15
CA GLY A 46 0.73 3.46 7.18
C GLY A 46 2.19 3.06 6.96
N LEU A 47 2.51 1.78 7.14
CA LEU A 47 3.85 1.26 6.95
C LEU A 47 4.13 0.99 5.46
N GLY A 48 4.48 2.04 4.73
CA GLY A 48 4.85 1.95 3.30
C GLY A 48 3.68 1.82 2.33
N VAL A 49 2.45 2.06 2.80
CA VAL A 49 1.22 1.96 2.01
C VAL A 49 0.34 3.17 2.27
N LYS A 50 -0.18 3.73 1.18
CA LYS A 50 -1.24 4.73 1.19
C LYS A 50 -2.60 4.05 1.21
N SER A 51 -3.49 4.50 2.08
CA SER A 51 -4.89 4.09 2.12
C SER A 51 -5.79 5.16 1.51
N GLY A 52 -7.01 4.77 1.14
CA GLY A 52 -7.99 5.67 0.54
C GLY A 52 -9.36 5.01 0.44
N ASN A 53 -10.31 5.77 -0.11
CA ASN A 53 -11.65 5.31 -0.38
C ASN A 53 -12.02 5.68 -1.82
N TYR A 54 -12.46 4.71 -2.61
CA TYR A 54 -12.92 4.91 -3.98
C TYR A 54 -14.34 4.37 -4.10
N HIS A 55 -15.31 5.25 -4.34
CA HIS A 55 -16.73 4.88 -4.44
C HIS A 55 -17.27 4.06 -3.24
N GLY A 56 -16.81 4.39 -2.03
CA GLY A 56 -17.21 3.66 -0.81
C GLY A 56 -16.44 2.35 -0.58
N GLN A 57 -15.52 1.99 -1.47
CA GLN A 57 -14.65 0.84 -1.32
C GLN A 57 -13.29 1.29 -0.75
N PRO A 58 -12.85 0.73 0.40
CA PRO A 58 -11.51 0.98 0.90
C PRO A 58 -10.49 0.42 -0.09
N CYS A 59 -9.53 1.26 -0.46
CA CYS A 59 -8.42 0.89 -1.32
C CYS A 59 -7.09 1.24 -0.66
N TRP A 60 -6.05 0.51 -1.04
CA TRP A 60 -4.71 0.73 -0.53
C TRP A 60 -3.68 0.36 -1.59
N GLY A 61 -2.51 0.98 -1.53
CA GLY A 61 -1.43 0.77 -2.48
C GLY A 61 -0.34 1.82 -2.33
N HIS A 62 0.50 1.98 -3.36
CA HIS A 62 1.52 3.02 -3.37
C HIS A 62 1.78 3.46 -4.81
N SER A 63 1.91 4.77 -5.04
CA SER A 63 2.32 5.31 -6.34
C SER A 63 3.83 5.11 -6.55
N GLY A 64 4.26 4.78 -7.76
CA GLY A 64 5.68 4.81 -8.15
C GLY A 64 5.99 6.08 -8.95
N GLY A 65 7.21 6.60 -8.83
CA GLY A 65 7.64 7.75 -9.61
C GLY A 65 9.15 7.73 -9.83
N TYR A 66 9.55 7.80 -11.10
CA TYR A 66 10.95 7.97 -11.53
C TYR A 66 10.98 8.85 -12.78
N LYS A 67 12.14 9.45 -13.07
CA LYS A 67 12.29 10.32 -14.25
C LYS A 67 11.94 9.54 -15.52
N GLY A 68 10.83 9.92 -16.17
CA GLY A 68 10.34 9.28 -17.39
C GLY A 68 9.26 8.22 -17.18
N THR A 69 8.81 7.97 -15.95
CA THR A 69 7.70 7.04 -15.64
C THR A 69 6.80 7.64 -14.57
N GLY A 70 5.51 7.81 -14.88
CA GLY A 70 4.46 8.31 -13.99
C GLY A 70 3.09 7.86 -14.48
#